data_AF-A0A1T1BYH7-F1
#
_entry.id   AF-A0A1T1BYH7-F1
#
_cell.length_a   1.000
_cell.length_b   1.000
_cell.length_c   1.000
_cell.angle_alpha   90.00
_cell.angle_beta   90.00
_cell.angle_gamma   90.00
#
_symmetry.space_group_name_H-M   'P 1'
#
loop_
_entity.id
_entity.type
_entity.pdbx_description
1 polymer ?
#
loop_
_entity_poly.entity_id
_entity_poly.type
_entity_poly.pdbx_seq_one_letter_code
_entity_poly.pdbx_strand_id
1 'polypeptide(L)'
;KLTVAPVVNVTAMDENFGSLGAQRNIVRWAFEGDSKVGTVKRFEIANVGHVIAKVKSIDNSGLIAIATARPYVEPILKNKKKAELIKAKMTGASLEAIAKAVGAPVQQATGLTLENAVLPGGVGQEAKVVGNALALAANKISAPIEGNTGVYVVKNVSTIKAPALKSHAPYITKLKTQSSGDMNRAIPALKAAATIEDNRKQFGL
;
A
#
# COMPACT_ATOMS: atom_id res chain seq x y z
N LYS A 1 -37.48 19.96 15.28
CA LYS A 1 -36.49 20.37 14.24
C LYS A 1 -35.82 19.10 13.75
N LEU A 2 -35.96 18.72 12.48
CA LEU A 2 -35.30 17.53 11.93
C LEU A 2 -33.82 17.86 11.70
N THR A 3 -32.92 17.18 12.41
CA THR A 3 -31.48 17.33 12.22
C THR A 3 -31.05 16.44 11.06
N VAL A 4 -30.63 17.04 9.94
CA VAL A 4 -30.11 16.29 8.79
C VAL A 4 -28.68 15.86 9.12
N ALA A 5 -28.49 14.55 9.31
CA ALA A 5 -27.16 13.98 9.52
C ALA A 5 -26.34 13.98 8.21
N PRO A 6 -24.99 14.06 8.29
CA PRO A 6 -24.12 13.97 7.12
C PRO A 6 -24.26 12.61 6.41
N VAL A 7 -23.89 12.57 5.13
CA VAL A 7 -23.90 11.33 4.34
C VAL A 7 -22.87 10.36 4.93
N VAL A 8 -23.33 9.15 5.27
CA VAL A 8 -22.49 8.07 5.79
C VAL A 8 -22.33 7.02 4.69
N ASN A 9 -21.08 6.66 4.40
CA ASN A 9 -20.75 5.52 3.55
C ASN A 9 -20.52 4.31 4.46
N VAL A 10 -21.17 3.19 4.16
CA VAL A 10 -21.02 1.94 4.90
C VAL A 10 -20.76 0.78 3.94
N THR A 11 -19.97 -0.20 4.37
CA THR A 11 -19.76 -1.47 3.69
C THR A 11 -20.63 -2.57 4.31
N ALA A 12 -20.85 -3.67 3.59
CA ALA A 12 -21.72 -4.76 4.06
C ALA A 12 -21.23 -5.41 5.37
N MET A 13 -19.96 -5.24 5.71
CA MET A 13 -19.33 -5.78 6.92
C MET A 13 -19.20 -4.76 8.05
N ASP A 14 -19.64 -3.51 7.84
CA ASP A 14 -19.51 -2.50 8.87
C ASP A 14 -20.47 -2.78 10.04
N GLU A 15 -19.90 -2.71 11.24
CA GLU A 15 -20.62 -2.77 12.53
C GLU A 15 -21.14 -1.39 12.95
N ASN A 16 -20.51 -0.33 12.46
CA ASN A 16 -20.77 1.05 12.85
C ASN A 16 -21.47 1.83 11.74
N PHE A 17 -22.37 2.74 12.13
CA PHE A 17 -23.06 3.65 11.22
C PHE A 17 -22.73 5.10 11.56
N GLY A 18 -21.66 5.62 10.95
CA GLY A 18 -21.25 7.03 11.10
C GLY A 18 -21.10 7.44 12.57
N SER A 19 -21.64 8.60 12.92
CA SER A 19 -21.61 9.13 14.29
C SER A 19 -22.59 8.43 15.26
N LEU A 20 -23.43 7.50 14.78
CA LEU A 20 -24.40 6.76 15.60
C LEU A 20 -23.78 5.51 16.26
N GLY A 21 -22.52 5.22 15.98
CA GLY A 21 -21.80 4.10 16.59
C GLY A 21 -22.31 2.74 16.11
N ALA A 22 -22.29 1.73 16.99
CA ALA A 22 -22.61 0.34 16.67
C ALA A 22 -24.09 0.14 16.31
N GLN A 23 -24.40 0.25 15.02
CA GLN A 23 -25.76 0.19 14.47
C GLN A 23 -25.82 -0.77 13.28
N ARG A 24 -25.39 -2.01 13.51
CA ARG A 24 -25.36 -3.10 12.52
C ARG A 24 -26.70 -3.31 11.84
N ASN A 25 -27.82 -3.06 12.53
CA ASN A 25 -29.17 -3.20 11.99
C ASN A 25 -29.45 -2.24 10.82
N ILE A 26 -28.94 -1.00 10.88
CA ILE A 26 -29.10 -0.01 9.81
C ILE A 26 -28.24 -0.39 8.61
N VAL A 27 -27.00 -0.82 8.87
CA VAL A 27 -26.07 -1.30 7.83
C VAL A 27 -26.67 -2.52 7.13
N ARG A 28 -27.11 -3.55 7.85
CA ARG A 28 -27.69 -4.76 7.26
C ARG A 28 -28.89 -4.43 6.38
N TRP A 29 -29.81 -3.61 6.87
CA TRP A 29 -30.97 -3.18 6.09
C TRP A 29 -30.56 -2.50 4.77
N ALA A 30 -29.55 -1.63 4.78
CA ALA A 30 -29.09 -0.97 3.56
C ALA A 30 -28.56 -1.96 2.49
N PHE A 31 -28.22 -3.20 2.89
CA PHE A 31 -27.71 -4.27 2.03
C PHE A 31 -28.68 -5.47 1.88
N GLU A 32 -29.91 -5.38 2.40
CA GLU A 32 -31.00 -6.33 2.14
C GLU A 32 -31.52 -6.15 0.71
N GLY A 33 -31.98 -7.23 0.06
CA GLY A 33 -32.35 -7.24 -1.37
C GLY A 33 -33.45 -6.25 -1.78
N ASP A 34 -34.23 -5.77 -0.82
CA ASP A 34 -35.33 -4.81 -1.04
C ASP A 34 -34.87 -3.34 -0.95
N SER A 35 -33.64 -3.08 -0.52
CA SER A 35 -33.09 -1.74 -0.36
C SER A 35 -32.53 -1.22 -1.68
N LYS A 36 -33.37 -0.44 -2.38
CA LYS A 36 -33.01 0.28 -3.61
C LYS A 36 -32.64 1.73 -3.28
N VAL A 37 -32.02 2.42 -4.24
CA VAL A 37 -31.80 3.86 -4.13
C VAL A 37 -33.14 4.56 -3.90
N GLY A 38 -33.23 5.35 -2.84
CA GLY A 38 -34.45 6.02 -2.43
C GLY A 38 -35.27 5.32 -1.35
N THR A 39 -34.97 4.06 -0.99
CA THR A 39 -35.66 3.37 0.11
C THR A 39 -35.40 4.09 1.42
N VAL A 40 -36.48 4.30 2.19
CA VAL A 40 -36.47 4.95 3.50
C VAL A 40 -36.97 3.97 4.54
N LYS A 41 -36.28 3.87 5.68
CA LYS A 41 -36.75 3.09 6.84
C LYS A 41 -36.45 3.82 8.13
N ARG A 42 -37.38 3.69 9.08
CA ARG A 42 -37.25 4.21 10.43
C ARG A 42 -36.65 3.12 11.33
N PHE A 43 -35.68 3.52 12.14
CA PHE A 43 -35.04 2.73 13.17
C PHE A 43 -35.18 3.44 14.52
N GLU A 44 -35.25 2.64 15.57
CA GLU A 44 -35.22 3.14 16.94
C GLU A 44 -33.87 2.78 17.54
N ILE A 45 -33.17 3.81 18.02
CA ILE A 45 -31.84 3.67 18.61
C ILE A 45 -31.94 4.05 20.07
N ALA A 46 -31.60 3.11 20.95
CA ALA A 46 -31.49 3.36 22.37
C ALA A 46 -30.53 4.53 22.64
N ASN A 47 -30.95 5.49 23.47
CA ASN A 47 -30.21 6.71 23.83
C ASN A 47 -30.02 7.76 22.71
N VAL A 48 -30.60 7.59 21.52
CA VAL A 48 -30.55 8.60 20.43
C VAL A 48 -31.95 8.97 19.91
N GLY A 49 -32.93 8.07 20.02
CA GLY A 49 -34.31 8.30 19.57
C GLY A 49 -34.61 7.65 18.21
N HIS A 50 -35.39 8.32 17.37
CA HIS A 50 -35.78 7.80 16.06
C HIS A 50 -34.85 8.28 14.95
N VAL A 51 -34.30 7.34 14.18
CA VAL A 51 -33.46 7.62 13.01
C VAL A 51 -34.20 7.21 11.75
N ILE A 52 -34.30 8.12 10.79
CA ILE A 52 -34.84 7.85 9.46
C ILE A 52 -33.65 7.74 8.50
N ALA A 53 -33.35 6.52 8.05
CA ALA A 53 -32.27 6.27 7.11
C ALA A 53 -32.83 6.22 5.68
N LYS A 54 -32.12 6.84 4.73
CA LYS A 54 -32.45 6.83 3.30
C LYS A 54 -31.24 6.35 2.50
N VAL A 55 -31.43 5.39 1.61
CA VAL A 55 -30.40 4.95 0.68
C VAL A 55 -30.22 6.02 -0.41
N LYS A 56 -29.07 6.70 -0.42
CA LYS A 56 -28.78 7.78 -1.38
C LYS A 56 -28.23 7.26 -2.72
N SER A 57 -27.37 6.24 -2.66
CA SER A 57 -26.71 5.63 -3.82
C SER A 57 -26.23 4.24 -3.43
N ILE A 58 -26.17 3.32 -4.40
CA ILE A 58 -25.63 1.97 -4.21
C ILE A 58 -24.43 1.84 -5.14
N ASP A 59 -23.27 1.48 -4.59
CA ASP A 59 -22.07 1.16 -5.36
C ASP A 59 -21.84 -0.35 -5.33
N ASN A 60 -22.19 -1.03 -6.44
CA ASN A 60 -22.09 -2.49 -6.57
C ASN A 60 -20.69 -2.96 -6.97
N SER A 61 -19.74 -2.05 -7.22
CA SER A 61 -18.48 -2.44 -7.84
C SER A 61 -17.52 -3.17 -6.89
N GLY A 62 -17.78 -3.19 -5.58
CA GLY A 62 -16.84 -3.69 -4.57
C GLY A 62 -15.51 -2.92 -4.55
N LEU A 63 -15.41 -1.91 -5.41
CA LEU A 63 -14.27 -1.05 -5.65
C LEU A 63 -14.72 0.34 -5.24
N ILE A 64 -13.81 1.09 -4.65
CA ILE A 64 -14.10 2.45 -4.23
C ILE A 64 -14.41 3.27 -5.49
N ALA A 65 -15.55 3.99 -5.51
CA ALA A 65 -15.93 4.89 -6.58
C ALA A 65 -14.73 5.75 -7.04
N ILE A 66 -14.56 5.92 -8.35
CA ILE A 66 -13.40 6.61 -8.95
C ILE A 66 -13.15 7.99 -8.31
N ALA A 67 -14.21 8.73 -7.95
CA ALA A 67 -14.09 10.02 -7.27
C ALA A 67 -13.37 9.95 -5.92
N THR A 68 -13.55 8.84 -5.19
CA THR A 68 -12.94 8.58 -3.89
C THR A 68 -11.59 7.86 -4.03
N ALA A 69 -11.39 7.05 -5.08
CA ALA A 69 -10.12 6.39 -5.37
C ALA A 69 -9.08 7.32 -6.01
N ARG A 70 -9.53 8.35 -6.74
CA ARG A 70 -8.69 9.34 -7.45
C ARG A 70 -7.59 9.94 -6.57
N PRO A 71 -7.83 10.47 -5.37
CA PRO A 71 -6.76 11.03 -4.53
C PRO A 71 -5.68 10.00 -4.15
N TYR A 72 -6.00 8.70 -4.14
CA TYR A 72 -5.04 7.63 -3.83
C TYR A 72 -4.31 7.11 -5.08
N VAL A 73 -5.02 6.95 -6.20
CA VAL A 73 -4.49 6.32 -7.43
C VAL A 73 -3.75 7.32 -8.32
N GLU A 74 -4.24 8.57 -8.37
CA GLU A 74 -3.62 9.63 -9.18
C GLU A 74 -2.15 9.89 -8.85
N PRO A 75 -1.71 10.00 -7.57
CA PRO A 75 -0.29 10.14 -7.27
C PRO A 75 0.52 8.90 -7.65
N ILE A 76 -0.02 7.69 -7.49
CA ILE A 76 0.66 6.44 -7.87
C ILE A 76 0.91 6.41 -9.39
N LEU A 77 -0.11 6.69 -10.18
CA LEU A 77 -0.01 6.72 -11.64
C LEU A 77 0.93 7.83 -12.12
N LYS A 78 0.85 9.02 -11.52
CA LYS A 78 1.78 10.12 -11.80
C LYS A 78 3.22 9.71 -11.47
N ASN A 79 3.46 9.06 -10.34
CA ASN A 79 4.79 8.61 -9.93
C ASN A 79 5.33 7.52 -10.87
N LYS A 80 4.49 6.56 -11.28
CA LYS A 80 4.87 5.55 -12.29
C LYS A 80 5.24 6.18 -13.63
N LYS A 81 4.42 7.11 -14.14
CA LYS A 81 4.69 7.78 -15.41
C LYS A 81 5.95 8.66 -15.32
N LYS A 82 6.18 9.34 -14.19
CA LYS A 82 7.43 10.05 -13.93
C LYS A 82 8.63 9.09 -13.91
N ALA A 83 8.51 7.95 -13.25
CA ALA A 83 9.56 6.94 -13.21
C ALA A 83 9.90 6.44 -14.62
N GLU A 84 8.91 6.13 -15.45
CA GLU A 84 9.12 5.74 -16.86
C GLU A 84 9.85 6.81 -17.67
N LEU A 85 9.44 8.08 -17.55
CA LEU A 85 10.12 9.19 -18.24
C LEU A 85 11.56 9.38 -17.75
N ILE A 86 11.80 9.23 -16.45
CA ILE A 86 13.15 9.34 -15.88
C ILE A 86 14.01 8.17 -16.35
N LYS A 87 13.50 6.93 -16.32
CA LYS A 87 14.18 5.75 -16.86
C LYS A 87 14.56 5.95 -18.34
N ALA A 88 13.65 6.50 -19.14
CA ALA A 88 13.90 6.78 -20.55
C ALA A 88 14.98 7.87 -20.77
N LYS A 89 15.14 8.81 -19.83
CA LYS A 89 16.22 9.80 -19.85
C LYS A 89 17.54 9.29 -19.29
N MET A 90 17.52 8.21 -18.51
CA MET A 90 18.71 7.57 -17.92
C MET A 90 19.44 6.67 -18.92
N THR A 91 19.72 7.21 -20.12
CA THR A 91 20.47 6.53 -21.17
C THR A 91 21.89 7.10 -21.21
N GLY A 92 22.89 6.28 -20.95
CA GLY A 92 24.30 6.68 -21.02
C GLY A 92 25.23 5.54 -20.68
N ALA A 93 26.44 5.56 -21.25
CA ALA A 93 27.45 4.52 -21.01
C ALA A 93 28.18 4.69 -19.67
N SER A 94 28.06 5.86 -19.02
CA SER A 94 28.69 6.17 -17.74
C SER A 94 27.70 6.83 -16.77
N LEU A 95 28.00 6.73 -15.47
CA LEU A 95 27.15 7.28 -14.41
C LEU A 95 27.08 8.81 -14.50
N GLU A 96 28.18 9.44 -14.91
CA GLU A 96 28.32 10.88 -15.10
C GLU A 96 27.48 11.38 -16.28
N ALA A 97 27.42 10.61 -17.37
CA ALA A 97 26.58 10.92 -18.52
C ALA A 97 25.09 10.86 -18.15
N ILE A 98 24.69 9.82 -17.39
CA ILE A 98 23.32 9.66 -16.89
C ILE A 98 22.97 10.78 -15.91
N ALA A 99 23.86 11.09 -14.98
CA ALA A 99 23.72 12.17 -14.01
C ALA A 99 23.51 13.53 -14.71
N LYS A 100 24.30 13.83 -15.74
CA LYS A 100 24.16 15.04 -16.55
C LYS A 100 22.85 15.09 -17.33
N ALA A 101 22.38 13.96 -17.87
CA ALA A 101 21.12 13.87 -18.61
C ALA A 101 19.88 14.11 -17.73
N VAL A 102 19.95 13.70 -16.46
CA VAL A 102 18.84 13.84 -15.50
C VAL A 102 19.00 15.10 -14.61
N GLY A 103 20.17 15.74 -14.62
CA GLY A 103 20.48 16.89 -13.78
C GLY A 103 20.64 16.54 -12.30
N ALA A 104 21.06 15.30 -12.00
CA ALA A 104 21.25 14.80 -10.64
C ALA A 104 22.74 14.63 -10.31
N PRO A 105 23.18 14.86 -9.07
CA PRO A 105 24.57 14.63 -8.68
C PRO A 105 24.88 13.14 -8.55
N VAL A 106 26.12 12.75 -8.88
CA VAL A 106 26.66 11.42 -8.54
C VAL A 106 27.03 11.41 -7.06
N GLN A 107 26.48 10.47 -6.30
CA GLN A 107 26.80 10.28 -4.89
C GLN A 107 27.49 8.94 -4.66
N GLN A 108 28.51 8.97 -3.80
CA GLN A 108 29.18 7.76 -3.35
C GLN A 108 28.57 7.28 -2.03
N ALA A 109 28.16 6.02 -2.00
CA ALA A 109 27.68 5.37 -0.79
C ALA A 109 28.68 4.29 -0.34
N THR A 110 29.07 4.34 0.93
CA THR A 110 30.00 3.38 1.55
C THR A 110 29.36 2.76 2.79
N GLY A 111 29.77 1.53 3.12
CA GLY A 111 29.25 0.82 4.31
C GLY A 111 27.79 0.34 4.20
N LEU A 112 27.23 0.26 2.99
CA LEU A 112 25.88 -0.25 2.78
C LEU A 112 25.82 -1.76 3.04
N THR A 113 24.81 -2.19 3.78
CA THR A 113 24.52 -3.62 4.02
C THR A 113 23.07 -3.93 3.68
N LEU A 114 22.73 -5.21 3.48
CA LEU A 114 21.34 -5.62 3.26
C LEU A 114 20.45 -5.33 4.47
N GLU A 115 21.02 -5.31 5.68
CA GLU A 115 20.29 -4.98 6.91
C GLU A 115 20.08 -3.48 7.07
N ASN A 116 21.06 -2.66 6.68
CA ASN A 116 21.02 -1.20 6.75
C ASN A 116 21.16 -0.60 5.34
N ALA A 117 20.06 -0.64 4.59
CA ALA A 117 19.98 -0.14 3.22
C ALA A 117 19.59 1.34 3.14
N VAL A 118 20.23 2.20 3.95
CA VAL A 118 19.98 3.65 3.97
C VAL A 118 20.98 4.34 3.06
N LEU A 119 20.50 4.96 1.98
CA LEU A 119 21.35 5.73 1.07
C LEU A 119 21.70 7.10 1.68
N PRO A 120 22.96 7.55 1.53
CA PRO A 120 23.40 8.86 2.02
C PRO A 120 22.74 10.01 1.26
N GLY A 121 22.89 11.24 1.75
CA GLY A 121 22.35 12.44 1.09
C GLY A 121 20.85 12.67 1.29
N GLY A 122 20.26 12.07 2.33
CA GLY A 122 18.84 12.28 2.69
C GLY A 122 17.84 11.44 1.89
N VAL A 123 18.31 10.48 1.08
CA VAL A 123 17.47 9.60 0.26
C VAL A 123 16.66 8.63 1.11
N GLY A 124 17.22 8.13 2.22
CA GLY A 124 16.53 7.22 3.12
C GLY A 124 16.67 5.75 2.72
N GLN A 125 15.69 4.92 3.12
CA GLN A 125 15.79 3.45 3.02
C GLN A 125 15.38 2.92 1.65
N GLU A 126 16.34 2.32 0.93
CA GLU A 126 16.20 1.84 -0.45
C GLU A 126 16.74 0.41 -0.63
N ALA A 127 16.10 -0.56 0.04
CA ALA A 127 16.54 -1.97 0.06
C ALA A 127 16.69 -2.60 -1.34
N LYS A 128 15.77 -2.29 -2.27
CA LYS A 128 15.84 -2.81 -3.66
C LYS A 128 17.06 -2.28 -4.41
N VAL A 129 17.41 -1.02 -4.22
CA VAL A 129 18.54 -0.37 -4.89
C VAL A 129 19.85 -0.93 -4.34
N VAL A 130 19.98 -1.02 -3.01
CA VAL A 130 21.16 -1.58 -2.35
C VAL A 130 21.34 -3.06 -2.70
N GLY A 131 20.26 -3.84 -2.74
CA GLY A 131 20.31 -5.25 -3.15
C GLY A 131 20.83 -5.42 -4.57
N ASN A 132 20.34 -4.63 -5.53
CA ASN A 132 20.87 -4.64 -6.90
C ASN A 132 22.34 -4.18 -6.96
N ALA A 133 22.72 -3.17 -6.19
CA ALA A 133 24.10 -2.69 -6.12
C ALA A 133 25.07 -3.81 -5.64
N LEU A 134 24.66 -4.58 -4.64
CA LEU A 134 25.45 -5.70 -4.10
C LEU A 134 25.47 -6.93 -5.02
N ALA A 135 24.42 -7.13 -5.83
CA ALA A 135 24.33 -8.24 -6.80
C ALA A 135 25.11 -7.98 -8.09
N LEU A 136 25.42 -6.72 -8.42
CA LEU A 136 26.21 -6.37 -9.61
C LEU A 136 27.66 -6.79 -9.46
N ALA A 137 28.28 -7.17 -10.58
CA ALA A 137 29.73 -7.34 -10.63
C ALA A 137 30.46 -6.00 -10.38
N ALA A 138 31.64 -6.07 -9.78
CA ALA A 138 32.47 -4.90 -9.55
C ALA A 138 32.72 -4.12 -10.86
N ASN A 139 32.71 -2.79 -10.76
CA ASN A 139 32.80 -1.81 -11.84
C ASN A 139 31.67 -1.83 -12.88
N LYS A 140 30.62 -2.65 -12.71
CA LYS A 140 29.45 -2.61 -13.60
C LYS A 140 28.40 -1.62 -13.13
N ILE A 141 27.73 -1.02 -14.12
CA ILE A 141 26.60 -0.12 -13.96
C ILE A 141 25.30 -0.92 -14.11
N SER A 142 24.30 -0.62 -13.27
CA SER A 142 22.98 -1.23 -13.31
C SER A 142 22.10 -0.66 -14.42
N ALA A 143 21.05 -1.38 -14.79
CA ALA A 143 19.89 -0.75 -15.42
C ALA A 143 19.22 0.22 -14.42
N PRO A 144 18.39 1.17 -14.88
CA PRO A 144 17.58 2.00 -13.99
C PRO A 144 16.67 1.17 -13.09
N ILE A 145 16.78 1.37 -11.78
CA ILE A 145 16.05 0.65 -10.73
C ILE A 145 14.99 1.58 -10.15
N GLU A 146 13.73 1.14 -10.13
CA GLU A 146 12.68 1.84 -9.40
C GLU A 146 12.78 1.55 -7.90
N GLY A 147 13.24 2.55 -7.15
CA GLY A 147 13.24 2.59 -5.68
C GLY A 147 11.92 3.11 -5.13
N ASN A 148 11.85 3.25 -3.81
CA ASN A 148 10.67 3.75 -3.11
C ASN A 148 10.48 5.26 -3.31
N THR A 149 11.59 6.00 -3.33
CA THR A 149 11.59 7.48 -3.40
C THR A 149 12.02 8.02 -4.75
N GLY A 150 12.53 7.18 -5.65
CA GLY A 150 13.03 7.62 -6.96
C GLY A 150 13.48 6.47 -7.85
N VAL A 151 14.06 6.83 -9.01
CA VAL A 151 14.73 5.90 -9.92
C VAL A 151 16.23 6.07 -9.76
N TYR A 152 16.95 4.96 -9.64
CA TYR A 152 18.38 4.96 -9.34
C TYR A 152 19.16 4.15 -10.38
N VAL A 153 20.34 4.63 -10.72
CA VAL A 153 21.36 3.86 -11.42
C VAL A 153 22.54 3.73 -10.46
N VAL A 154 23.01 2.51 -10.25
CA VAL A 154 24.10 2.22 -9.32
C VAL A 154 25.28 1.62 -10.06
N LYS A 155 26.48 1.98 -9.62
CA LYS A 155 27.73 1.34 -10.05
C LYS A 155 28.34 0.65 -8.85
N ASN A 156 28.58 -0.65 -8.95
CA ASN A 156 29.30 -1.35 -7.88
C ASN A 156 30.77 -0.94 -7.95
N VAL A 157 31.28 -0.27 -6.92
CA VAL A 157 32.71 0.09 -6.81
C VAL A 157 33.50 -1.09 -6.24
N SER A 158 33.04 -1.64 -5.12
CA SER A 158 33.66 -2.79 -4.46
C SER A 158 32.62 -3.48 -3.56
N THR A 159 32.63 -4.81 -3.56
CA THR A 159 31.80 -5.64 -2.70
C THR A 159 32.68 -6.51 -1.82
N ILE A 160 32.50 -6.39 -0.51
CA ILE A 160 33.13 -7.27 0.47
C ILE A 160 32.18 -8.45 0.68
N LYS A 161 32.61 -9.67 0.31
CA LYS A 161 31.83 -10.87 0.61
C LYS A 161 31.79 -11.07 2.12
N ALA A 162 30.59 -11.23 2.67
CA ALA A 162 30.43 -11.62 4.06
C ALA A 162 31.14 -12.96 4.30
N PRO A 163 31.87 -13.13 5.42
CA PRO A 163 32.49 -14.39 5.75
C PRO A 163 31.44 -15.49 5.86
N ALA A 164 31.79 -16.71 5.45
CA ALA A 164 30.90 -17.86 5.57
C ALA A 164 30.50 -18.06 7.04
N LEU A 165 29.22 -17.94 7.34
CA LEU A 165 28.69 -18.15 8.67
C LEU A 165 28.79 -19.64 9.02
N LYS A 166 29.42 -19.97 10.16
CA LYS A 166 29.45 -21.35 10.67
C LYS A 166 28.08 -21.86 11.13
N SER A 167 27.14 -20.96 11.41
CA SER A 167 25.75 -21.28 11.77
C SER A 167 24.80 -20.15 11.40
N HIS A 168 23.68 -20.51 10.76
CA HIS A 168 22.61 -19.59 10.38
C HIS A 168 21.55 -19.41 11.47
N ALA A 169 21.67 -20.10 12.61
CA ALA A 169 20.72 -20.05 13.71
C ALA A 169 20.34 -18.63 14.19
N PRO A 170 21.28 -17.68 14.43
CA PRO A 170 20.92 -16.33 14.84
C PRO A 170 20.16 -15.54 13.76
N TYR A 171 20.44 -15.80 12.47
CA TYR A 171 19.71 -15.18 11.36
C TYR A 171 18.29 -15.74 11.25
N ILE A 172 18.11 -17.05 11.45
CA ILE A 172 16.78 -17.69 11.50
C ILE A 172 15.96 -17.17 12.68
N THR A 173 16.56 -16.99 13.86
CA THR A 173 15.85 -16.43 15.02
C THR A 173 15.42 -14.98 14.76
N LYS A 174 16.28 -14.15 14.16
CA LYS A 174 15.94 -12.77 13.79
C LYS A 174 14.83 -12.71 12.73
N LEU A 175 14.94 -13.54 11.69
CA LEU A 175 13.90 -13.69 10.66
C LEU A 175 12.58 -14.18 11.25
N LYS A 176 12.58 -15.14 12.18
CA LYS A 176 11.36 -15.59 12.87
C LYS A 176 10.71 -14.46 13.65
N THR A 177 11.47 -13.69 14.43
CA THR A 177 10.93 -12.54 15.17
C THR A 177 10.33 -11.48 14.24
N GLN A 178 10.98 -11.24 13.09
CA GLN A 178 10.51 -10.27 12.09
C GLN A 178 9.28 -10.79 11.32
N SER A 179 9.29 -12.06 10.93
CA SER A 179 8.19 -12.76 10.23
C SER A 179 6.94 -12.90 11.12
N SER A 180 7.09 -13.08 12.42
CA SER A 180 5.96 -13.07 13.36
C SER A 180 5.23 -11.71 13.36
N GLY A 181 5.94 -10.61 13.09
CA GLY A 181 5.33 -9.28 12.89
C GLY A 181 4.63 -9.14 11.53
N ASP A 182 5.17 -9.78 10.49
CA ASP A 182 4.61 -9.76 9.13
C ASP A 182 3.39 -10.67 8.96
N MET A 183 3.19 -11.69 9.79
CA MET A 183 1.97 -12.52 9.78
C MET A 183 0.69 -11.68 9.89
N ASN A 184 0.72 -10.59 10.68
CA ASN A 184 -0.41 -9.66 10.78
C ASN A 184 -0.69 -8.89 9.47
N ARG A 185 0.31 -8.72 8.59
CA ARG A 185 0.19 -8.08 7.27
C ARG A 185 -0.06 -9.07 6.14
N ALA A 186 0.40 -10.32 6.27
CA ALA A 186 0.19 -11.37 5.28
C ALA A 186 -1.26 -11.87 5.26
N ILE A 187 -1.97 -11.87 6.41
CA ILE A 187 -3.37 -12.28 6.50
C ILE A 187 -4.28 -11.46 5.55
N PRO A 188 -4.21 -10.11 5.50
CA PRO A 188 -4.93 -9.32 4.51
C PRO A 188 -4.57 -9.64 3.04
N ALA A 189 -3.30 -9.86 2.73
CA ALA A 189 -2.84 -10.13 1.37
C ALA A 189 -3.25 -11.53 0.88
N LEU A 190 -3.18 -12.54 1.75
CA LEU A 190 -3.68 -13.89 1.49
C LEU A 190 -5.21 -13.91 1.35
N LYS A 191 -5.92 -13.09 2.13
CA LYS A 191 -7.37 -12.88 1.95
C LYS A 191 -7.70 -12.22 0.61
N ALA A 192 -6.90 -11.25 0.15
CA ALA A 192 -7.12 -10.58 -1.13
C ALA A 192 -6.79 -11.46 -2.36
N ALA A 193 -5.87 -12.42 -2.20
CA ALA A 193 -5.49 -13.37 -3.26
C ALA A 193 -6.38 -14.63 -3.32
N ALA A 194 -7.21 -14.87 -2.30
CA ALA A 194 -8.13 -15.98 -2.26
C ALA A 194 -9.50 -15.56 -2.83
N THR A 195 -10.11 -16.42 -3.65
CA THR A 195 -11.52 -16.30 -4.02
C THR A 195 -12.37 -16.68 -2.81
N ILE A 196 -12.70 -15.70 -1.97
CA ILE A 196 -13.53 -15.89 -0.79
C ILE A 196 -14.98 -15.57 -1.16
N GLU A 197 -15.82 -16.59 -1.31
CA GLU A 197 -17.28 -16.43 -1.31
C GLU A 197 -17.77 -16.37 0.14
N ASP A 198 -18.10 -15.17 0.59
CA ASP A 198 -18.55 -14.91 1.95
C ASP A 198 -20.08 -15.08 2.08
N ASN A 199 -20.50 -16.29 2.45
CA ASN A 199 -21.91 -16.66 2.64
C ASN A 199 -22.46 -16.26 4.02
N ARG A 200 -21.75 -15.46 4.83
CA ARG A 200 -22.23 -15.08 6.17
C ARG A 200 -23.49 -14.20 6.16
N LYS A 201 -23.84 -13.59 5.01
CA LYS A 201 -25.17 -12.98 4.82
C LYS A 201 -26.33 -13.98 4.91
N GLN A 202 -26.07 -15.27 4.64
CA GLN A 202 -27.08 -16.33 4.68
C GLN A 202 -27.17 -17.02 6.06
N PHE A 203 -26.12 -16.90 6.88
CA PHE A 203 -26.06 -17.48 8.22
C PHE A 203 -25.98 -16.33 9.23
N GLY A 204 -27.15 -15.85 9.66
CA GLY A 204 -27.27 -14.74 10.60
C GLY A 204 -26.52 -15.01 11.90
N LEU A 205 -25.43 -14.27 12.11
CA LEU A 205 -24.83 -13.94 13.39
C LEU A 205 -24.81 -12.42 13.52
#